data_AF-A0A2N5I4G1-F1
#
_entry.id   AF-A0A2N5I4G1-F1
#
_cell.length_a   1.000
_cell.length_b   1.000
_cell.length_c   1.000
_cell.angle_alpha   90.00
_cell.angle_beta   90.00
_cell.angle_gamma   90.00
#
_symmetry.space_group_name_H-M   'P 1'
#
loop_
_entity.id
_entity.type
_entity.pdbx_description
1 polymer ?
#
loop_
_entity_poly.entity_id
_entity_poly.type
_entity_poly.pdbx_seq_one_letter_code
_entity_poly.pdbx_strand_id
1 'polypeptide(L)'
;MALLLLLTLLIAAAGVKIVSNQSAIYDTNKDIQKMESSIDEQVKVNNDLEVQVSELNTYERIWKKAAELGLMLNENNVKVVQE
;
A
#
# COMPACT_ATOMS: atom_id res chain seq x y z
N MET A 1 44.38 -32.98 -25.22
CA MET A 1 44.40 -32.67 -23.77
C MET A 1 44.08 -31.20 -23.50
N ALA A 2 44.80 -30.23 -24.07
CA ALA A 2 44.51 -28.79 -23.88
C ALA A 2 43.10 -28.35 -24.30
N LEU A 3 42.57 -28.85 -25.43
CA LEU A 3 41.21 -28.53 -25.89
C LEU A 3 40.12 -28.98 -24.90
N LEU A 4 40.29 -30.15 -24.28
CA LEU A 4 39.33 -30.69 -23.31
C LEU A 4 39.33 -29.85 -22.02
N LEU A 5 40.50 -29.40 -21.57
CA LEU A 5 40.63 -28.51 -20.42
C LEU A 5 39.99 -27.14 -20.67
N LEU A 6 40.10 -26.63 -21.89
CA LEU A 6 39.51 -25.35 -22.27
C LEU A 6 37.98 -25.44 -22.35
N LEU A 7 37.46 -26.55 -22.87
CA LEU A 7 36.02 -26.82 -22.90
C LEU A 7 35.42 -26.95 -21.49
N THR A 8 36.08 -27.68 -20.58
CA THR A 8 35.58 -27.81 -19.20
C THR A 8 35.60 -26.48 -18.45
N LEU A 9 36.62 -25.64 -18.67
CA LEU A 9 36.67 -24.30 -18.09
C LEU A 9 35.51 -23.42 -18.59
N LEU A 10 35.20 -23.47 -19.89
CA LEU A 10 34.10 -22.72 -20.49
C LEU A 10 32.73 -23.17 -19.94
N ILE A 11 32.52 -24.48 -19.82
CA ILE A 11 31.27 -25.03 -19.24
C ILE A 11 31.13 -24.62 -17.78
N ALA A 12 32.22 -24.68 -17.00
CA ALA A 12 32.20 -24.24 -15.60
C ALA A 12 31.88 -22.73 -15.48
N ALA A 13 32.49 -21.88 -16.32
CA ALA A 13 32.21 -20.45 -16.34
C ALA A 13 30.76 -20.14 -16.76
N ALA A 14 30.23 -20.86 -17.75
CA ALA A 14 28.83 -20.73 -18.17
C ALA A 14 27.87 -21.17 -17.06
N GLY A 15 28.16 -22.28 -16.38
CA GLY A 15 27.38 -22.77 -15.24
C GLY A 15 27.32 -21.75 -14.10
N VAL A 16 28.47 -21.15 -13.73
CA VAL A 16 28.52 -20.10 -12.70
C VAL A 16 27.64 -18.91 -13.09
N LYS A 17 27.68 -18.46 -14.35
CA LYS A 17 26.81 -17.36 -14.82
C LYS A 17 25.32 -17.69 -14.76
N ILE A 18 24.94 -18.92 -15.12
CA ILE A 18 23.54 -19.34 -15.09
C ILE A 18 23.03 -19.36 -13.65
N VAL A 19 23.79 -19.96 -12.73
CA VAL A 19 23.43 -20.03 -11.31
C VAL A 19 23.38 -18.63 -10.69
N SER A 20 24.34 -17.75 -11.01
CA SER A 20 24.33 -16.38 -10.49
C SER A 20 23.10 -15.60 -10.97
N ASN A 21 22.74 -15.74 -12.26
CA ASN A 21 21.55 -15.09 -12.80
C ASN A 21 20.28 -15.64 -12.17
N GLN A 22 20.20 -16.96 -11.97
CA GLN A 22 19.05 -17.59 -11.34
C GLN A 22 18.89 -17.16 -9.87
N SER A 23 20.00 -16.97 -9.16
CA SER A 23 20.02 -16.41 -7.80
C SER A 23 19.50 -14.97 -7.80
N ALA A 24 20.01 -14.11 -8.68
CA ALA A 24 19.57 -12.72 -8.77
C ALA A 24 18.06 -12.60 -9.11
N ILE A 25 17.55 -13.46 -9.99
CA ILE A 25 16.12 -13.53 -10.29
C ILE A 25 15.33 -13.97 -9.05
N TYR A 26 15.81 -14.98 -8.32
CA TYR A 26 15.15 -15.46 -7.11
C TYR A 26 15.08 -14.36 -6.03
N ASP A 27 16.18 -13.66 -5.79
CA ASP A 27 16.24 -12.57 -4.82
C ASP A 27 15.31 -11.43 -5.23
N THR A 28 15.30 -11.06 -6.51
CA THR A 28 14.37 -10.06 -7.06
C THR A 28 12.91 -10.47 -6.84
N ASN A 29 12.55 -11.72 -7.15
CA ASN A 29 11.18 -12.22 -6.95
C ASN A 29 10.77 -12.23 -5.47
N LYS A 30 11.71 -12.54 -4.57
CA LYS A 30 11.48 -12.49 -3.14
C LYS A 30 11.24 -11.07 -2.65
N ASP A 31 11.99 -10.11 -3.15
CA ASP A 31 11.82 -8.71 -2.79
C ASP A 31 10.53 -8.11 -3.38
N ILE A 32 10.12 -8.54 -4.58
CA ILE A 32 8.79 -8.23 -5.13
C ILE A 32 7.69 -8.73 -4.20
N GLN A 33 7.72 -10.00 -3.77
CA GLN A 33 6.69 -10.56 -2.87
C GLN A 33 6.61 -9.81 -1.53
N LYS A 34 7.75 -9.42 -0.96
CA LYS A 34 7.76 -8.60 0.26
C LYS A 34 7.13 -7.23 0.02
N MET A 35 7.48 -6.59 -1.10
CA MET A 35 6.96 -5.28 -1.46
C MET A 35 5.45 -5.33 -1.70
N GLU A 36 4.95 -6.35 -2.40
CA GLU A 36 3.52 -6.61 -2.58
C GLU A 36 2.80 -6.74 -1.23
N SER A 37 3.35 -7.54 -0.31
CA SER A 37 2.80 -7.67 1.04
C SER A 37 2.76 -6.35 1.81
N SER A 38 3.79 -5.50 1.69
CA SER A 38 3.80 -4.18 2.32
C SER A 38 2.79 -3.22 1.69
N ILE A 39 2.58 -3.30 0.38
CA ILE A 39 1.55 -2.52 -0.32
C ILE A 39 0.16 -2.93 0.16
N ASP A 40 -0.12 -4.23 0.26
CA ASP A 40 -1.42 -4.73 0.73
C ASP A 40 -1.73 -4.27 2.16
N GLU A 41 -0.72 -4.29 3.03
CA GLU A 41 -0.85 -3.76 4.39
C GLU A 41 -1.14 -2.26 4.39
N GLN A 42 -0.43 -1.48 3.57
CA GLN A 42 -0.66 -0.03 3.47
C GLN A 42 -2.04 0.29 2.90
N VAL A 43 -2.53 -0.47 1.91
CA VAL A 43 -3.89 -0.33 1.37
C VAL A 43 -4.93 -0.57 2.45
N LYS A 44 -4.74 -1.61 3.27
CA LYS A 44 -5.64 -1.88 4.40
C LYS A 44 -5.66 -0.72 5.40
N VAL A 45 -4.49 -0.22 5.80
CA VAL A 45 -4.40 0.95 6.70
C VAL A 45 -5.11 2.16 6.11
N ASN A 46 -4.94 2.41 4.80
CA ASN A 46 -5.59 3.53 4.13
C ASN A 46 -7.12 3.37 4.13
N ASN A 47 -7.64 2.17 3.84
CA ASN A 47 -9.07 1.88 3.90
C ASN A 47 -9.63 2.06 5.32
N ASP A 48 -8.91 1.58 6.34
CA ASP A 48 -9.31 1.74 7.74
C ASP A 48 -9.34 3.23 8.15
N LEU A 49 -8.42 4.04 7.64
CA LEU A 49 -8.43 5.50 7.83
C LEU A 49 -9.59 6.17 7.09
N GLU A 50 -9.91 5.73 5.87
CA GLU A 50 -11.03 6.25 5.10
C GLU A 50 -12.36 5.99 5.82
N VAL A 51 -12.54 4.77 6.36
CA VAL A 51 -13.70 4.44 7.20
C VAL A 51 -13.78 5.36 8.42
N GLN A 52 -12.67 5.53 9.15
CA GLN A 52 -12.63 6.45 10.28
C GLN A 52 -13.00 7.88 9.87
N VAL A 53 -12.47 8.40 8.77
CA VAL A 53 -12.80 9.74 8.30
C VAL A 53 -14.28 9.84 7.94
N SER A 54 -14.86 8.82 7.30
CA SER A 54 -16.29 8.75 7.00
C SER A 54 -17.13 8.81 8.27
N GLU A 55 -16.79 8.00 9.28
CA GLU A 55 -17.45 8.01 10.59
C GLU A 55 -17.29 9.37 11.29
N LEU A 56 -16.10 9.96 11.25
CA LEU A 56 -15.79 11.24 11.88
C LEU A 56 -16.51 12.43 11.19
N ASN A 57 -16.80 12.31 9.89
CA ASN A 57 -17.50 13.30 9.07
C ASN A 57 -19.02 13.12 9.07
N THR A 58 -19.56 12.08 9.71
CA THR A 58 -21.01 11.93 9.81
C THR A 58 -21.64 13.18 10.43
N TYR A 59 -22.70 13.67 9.77
CA TYR A 59 -23.46 14.87 10.17
C TYR A 59 -23.85 14.85 11.65
N GLU A 60 -24.20 13.66 12.14
CA GLU A 60 -24.56 13.39 13.54
C GLU A 60 -23.46 13.80 14.53
N ARG A 61 -22.18 13.57 14.19
CA ARG A 61 -21.07 13.92 15.06
C ARG A 61 -20.73 15.42 15.00
N ILE A 62 -20.81 16.03 13.82
CA ILE A 62 -20.62 17.48 13.66
C ILE A 62 -21.72 18.23 14.43
N TRP A 63 -22.96 17.79 14.30
CA TRP A 63 -24.10 18.35 15.02
C TRP A 63 -23.98 18.16 16.53
N LYS A 64 -23.53 16.97 16.98
CA LYS A 64 -23.25 16.71 18.40
C LYS A 64 -22.14 17.61 18.94
N LYS A 65 -21.04 17.78 18.19
CA LYS A 65 -19.94 18.70 18.58
C LYS A 65 -20.41 20.16 18.61
N ALA A 66 -21.25 20.56 17.67
CA ALA A 66 -21.86 21.88 17.63
C ALA A 66 -22.78 22.10 18.85
N ALA A 67 -23.63 21.13 19.18
CA ALA A 67 -24.50 21.17 20.35
C ALA A 67 -23.71 21.22 21.68
N GLU A 68 -22.61 20.46 21.80
CA GLU A 68 -21.67 20.52 22.93
C GLU A 68 -21.03 21.90 23.09
N LEU A 69 -20.79 22.61 21.98
CA LEU A 69 -20.28 23.98 21.95
C LEU A 69 -21.36 25.05 22.11
N GLY A 70 -22.62 24.65 22.39
CA GLY A 70 -23.74 25.56 22.57
C GLY A 70 -24.35 26.11 21.27
N LEU A 71 -23.93 25.59 20.11
CA LEU A 71 -24.50 25.90 18.80
C LEU A 71 -25.72 24.99 18.57
N MET A 72 -26.84 25.35 19.18
CA MET A 72 -28.14 24.72 18.90
C MET A 72 -28.84 25.41 17.73
N LEU A 73 -29.42 24.63 16.82
CA LEU A 73 -30.28 25.14 15.74
C LEU A 73 -31.47 25.89 16.37
N ASN A 74 -31.47 27.22 16.27
CA ASN A 74 -32.63 28.02 16.64
C ASN A 74 -33.59 28.01 15.44
N GLU A 75 -34.66 27.22 15.55
CA GLU A 75 -35.71 27.09 14.53
C GLU A 75 -36.34 28.44 14.14
N ASN A 76 -36.28 29.46 15.00
CA ASN A 76 -36.79 30.80 14.71
C ASN A 76 -35.88 31.66 13.80
N ASN A 77 -34.62 31.24 13.55
CA ASN A 77 -33.66 31.96 12.72
C ASN A 77 -33.29 31.24 11.41
N VAL A 78 -33.94 30.11 11.10
CA VAL A 78 -33.72 29.42 9.82
C VAL A 78 -34.51 30.15 8.74
N LYS A 79 -33.84 31.05 8.02
CA LYS A 79 -34.42 31.71 6.85
C LYS A 79 -34.47 30.69 5.71
N VAL A 80 -35.66 30.19 5.41
CA VAL A 80 -35.89 29.29 4.27
C VAL A 80 -35.56 30.08 3.00
N VAL A 81 -34.47 29.75 2.32
CA VAL A 81 -34.18 30.30 1.00
C VAL A 81 -34.97 29.47 0.00
N GLN A 82 -36.08 30.02 -0.48
CA GLN A 82 -36.79 29.52 -1.65
C GLN A 82 -36.20 30.25 -2.88
N GLU A 83 -35.62 29.49 -3.80
CA GLU A 83 -35.68 29.75 -5.25
C GLU A 83 -35.94 28.42 -5.98
#